data_AF-A0A7K6IHN0-F1
#
_entry.id   AF-A0A7K6IHN0-F1
#
_cell.length_a   1.000
_cell.length_b   1.000
_cell.length_c   1.000
_cell.angle_alpha   90.00
_cell.angle_beta   90.00
_cell.angle_gamma   90.00
#
_symmetry.space_group_name_H-M   'P 1'
#
loop_
_entity.id
_entity.type
_entity.pdbx_description
1 polymer ?
#
loop_
_entity_poly.entity_id
_entity_poly.type
_entity_poly.pdbx_seq_one_letter_code
_entity_poly.pdbx_strand_id
1 'polypeptide(L)'
;MSPNTCWLCKIFRAEENGISSKLSLEEVLQWSQSFENLVTSKYGPMIYKTYLKTEHSDENIEFWLACEAYKKITSQRKRISMARKLFTSYIQPQAPNEINIDSPARKAILRNIQEPTQSCFDEAQRIIYRHMERDSYPRFLESEFYQKLKDSLQTNGN
;
A
#
# COMPACT_ATOMS: atom_id res chain seq x y z
N MET A 1 27.53 -9.47 26.79
CA MET A 1 27.42 -8.35 25.84
C MET A 1 27.49 -8.89 24.42
N SER A 2 26.37 -8.94 23.72
CA SER A 2 26.20 -8.73 22.27
C SER A 2 24.70 -8.87 21.96
N PRO A 3 24.12 -8.05 21.06
CA PRO A 3 22.73 -7.66 21.13
C PRO A 3 21.87 -8.46 20.16
N ASN A 4 20.92 -9.25 20.67
CA ASN A 4 19.76 -9.67 19.86
C ASN A 4 18.83 -8.47 19.69
N THR A 5 19.28 -7.47 18.92
CA THR A 5 18.38 -6.46 18.40
C THR A 5 17.57 -7.14 17.33
N CYS A 6 16.39 -7.63 17.70
CA CYS A 6 15.44 -8.25 16.78
C CYS A 6 15.28 -7.35 15.55
N TRP A 7 15.41 -7.91 14.37
CA TRP A 7 15.29 -7.18 13.10
C TRP A 7 13.94 -6.47 13.00
N LEU A 8 12.89 -7.08 13.56
CA LEU A 8 11.58 -6.45 13.78
C LEU A 8 11.72 -5.21 14.67
N CYS A 9 12.39 -5.25 15.82
CA CYS A 9 12.60 -4.06 16.65
C CYS A 9 13.37 -2.93 15.93
N LYS A 10 14.19 -3.20 14.91
CA LYS A 10 14.86 -2.15 14.11
C LYS A 10 13.95 -1.57 13.04
N ILE A 11 13.14 -2.39 12.38
CA ILE A 11 12.08 -1.93 11.46
C ILE A 11 11.05 -1.10 12.22
N PHE A 12 10.66 -1.57 13.41
CA PHE A 12 9.70 -0.95 14.29
C PHE A 12 10.26 0.38 14.88
N ARG A 13 11.55 0.45 15.26
CA ARG A 13 12.12 1.67 15.90
C ARG A 13 12.25 2.91 15.01
N ALA A 14 12.36 2.76 13.69
CA ALA A 14 12.64 3.91 12.82
C ALA A 14 11.38 4.71 12.43
N GLU A 15 10.21 4.08 12.41
CA GLU A 15 8.95 4.71 11.99
C GLU A 15 7.82 4.67 13.07
N GLU A 16 7.94 3.86 14.15
CA GLU A 16 6.75 3.44 14.95
C GLU A 16 6.57 3.91 16.41
N ASN A 17 7.34 4.82 17.01
CA ASN A 17 7.10 5.13 18.44
C ASN A 17 5.65 5.60 18.77
N GLY A 18 4.82 5.93 17.77
CA GLY A 18 3.38 6.18 17.93
C GLY A 18 2.38 5.16 17.33
N ILE A 19 2.82 4.15 16.57
CA ILE A 19 1.93 3.19 15.87
C ILE A 19 1.67 1.95 16.72
N SER A 20 2.72 1.33 17.25
CA SER A 20 2.62 0.08 18.04
C SER A 20 1.82 0.25 19.35
N SER A 21 1.79 1.44 19.95
CA SER A 21 1.01 1.73 21.18
C SER A 21 -0.50 1.91 20.94
N LYS A 22 -0.97 1.92 19.69
CA LYS A 22 -2.38 2.16 19.32
C LYS A 22 -2.99 1.09 18.41
N LEU A 23 -2.20 0.11 17.99
CA LEU A 23 -2.68 -0.99 17.15
C LEU A 23 -3.35 -2.03 18.04
N SER A 24 -4.63 -2.34 17.78
CA SER A 24 -5.35 -3.36 18.55
C SER A 24 -5.24 -4.73 17.89
N LEU A 25 -5.31 -5.79 18.69
CA LEU A 25 -5.40 -7.15 18.17
C LEU A 25 -6.61 -7.31 17.23
N GLU A 26 -7.75 -6.71 17.60
CA GLU A 26 -8.97 -6.76 16.79
C GLU A 26 -8.74 -6.19 15.38
N GLU A 27 -8.07 -5.03 15.24
CA GLU A 27 -7.76 -4.46 13.93
C GLU A 27 -6.90 -5.42 13.09
N VAL A 28 -5.89 -6.04 13.69
CA VAL A 28 -5.01 -7.00 13.01
C VAL A 28 -5.74 -8.27 12.57
N LEU A 29 -6.70 -8.75 13.37
CA LEU A 29 -7.53 -9.91 13.02
C LEU A 29 -8.50 -9.60 11.88
N GLN A 30 -8.99 -8.35 11.77
CA GLN A 30 -9.85 -7.94 10.66
C GLN A 30 -9.11 -7.95 9.32
N TRP A 31 -7.79 -7.73 9.31
CA TRP A 31 -7.00 -7.75 8.08
C TRP A 31 -6.98 -9.09 7.37
N SER A 32 -7.20 -10.21 8.06
CA SER A 32 -7.26 -11.52 7.41
C SER A 32 -8.65 -11.84 6.82
N GLN A 33 -9.68 -11.06 7.16
CA GLN A 33 -11.05 -11.31 6.69
C GLN A 33 -11.26 -10.84 5.25
N SER A 34 -10.61 -9.75 4.85
CA SER A 34 -10.64 -9.25 3.47
C SER A 34 -9.47 -8.32 3.19
N PHE A 35 -9.03 -8.27 1.93
CA PHE A 35 -8.02 -7.31 1.52
C PHE A 35 -8.49 -5.86 1.72
N GLU A 36 -9.79 -5.61 1.55
CA GLU A 36 -10.42 -4.31 1.83
C GLU A 36 -10.21 -3.88 3.28
N ASN A 37 -10.42 -4.78 4.25
CA ASN A 37 -10.19 -4.48 5.66
C ASN A 37 -8.72 -4.11 5.92
N LEU A 38 -7.78 -4.79 5.26
CA LEU A 38 -6.37 -4.44 5.35
C LEU A 38 -6.10 -3.04 4.78
N VAL A 39 -6.49 -2.77 3.53
CA VAL A 39 -6.09 -1.53 2.83
C VAL A 39 -6.89 -0.28 3.19
N THR A 40 -8.03 -0.43 3.86
CA THR A 40 -8.85 0.70 4.33
C THR A 40 -8.68 0.97 5.84
N SER A 41 -8.07 0.04 6.58
CA SER A 41 -7.76 0.26 7.99
C SER A 41 -6.74 1.38 8.20
N LYS A 42 -6.64 1.83 9.44
CA LYS A 42 -5.80 2.97 9.80
C LYS A 42 -4.33 2.66 9.64
N TYR A 43 -3.90 1.46 10.03
CA TYR A 43 -2.49 1.07 10.02
C TYR A 43 -2.15 -0.04 9.02
N GLY A 44 -3.13 -0.83 8.58
CA GLY A 44 -2.93 -1.96 7.68
C GLY A 44 -2.18 -1.62 6.39
N PRO A 45 -2.48 -0.53 5.66
CA PRO A 45 -1.74 -0.20 4.44
C PRO A 45 -0.27 0.12 4.70
N MET A 46 0.04 0.76 5.83
CA MET A 46 1.41 1.11 6.19
C MET A 46 2.20 -0.15 6.53
N ILE A 47 1.61 -1.03 7.35
CA ILE A 47 2.24 -2.27 7.78
C ILE A 47 2.42 -3.24 6.60
N TYR A 48 1.41 -3.33 5.74
CA TYR A 48 1.48 -4.10 4.51
C TYR A 48 2.56 -3.55 3.57
N LYS A 49 2.65 -2.22 3.40
CA LYS A 49 3.73 -1.59 2.63
C LYS A 49 5.11 -1.90 3.22
N THR A 50 5.26 -1.86 4.55
CA THR A 50 6.53 -2.22 5.20
C THR A 50 6.93 -3.65 4.90
N TYR A 51 5.98 -4.59 4.91
CA TYR A 51 6.22 -5.97 4.46
C TYR A 51 6.66 -6.01 2.99
N LEU A 52 5.93 -5.36 2.07
CA LEU A 52 6.27 -5.40 0.63
C LEU A 52 7.65 -4.80 0.33
N LYS A 53 8.09 -3.81 1.11
CA LYS A 53 9.45 -3.24 1.00
C LYS A 53 10.55 -4.25 1.32
N THR A 54 10.31 -5.21 2.21
CA THR A 54 11.32 -6.25 2.53
C THR A 54 11.54 -7.19 1.34
N GLU A 55 10.56 -7.27 0.44
CA GLU A 55 10.58 -8.07 -0.79
C GLU A 55 10.76 -7.22 -2.05
N HIS A 56 11.02 -5.91 -1.92
CA HIS A 56 11.15 -4.97 -3.04
C HIS A 56 9.97 -5.00 -4.03
N SER A 57 8.73 -5.07 -3.52
CA SER A 57 7.50 -5.19 -4.32
C SER A 57 6.39 -4.21 -3.88
N ASP A 58 6.77 -3.05 -3.34
CA ASP A 58 5.83 -2.08 -2.79
C ASP A 58 5.21 -1.11 -3.81
N GLU A 59 5.62 -1.15 -5.09
CA GLU A 59 5.15 -0.22 -6.14
C GLU A 59 3.62 -0.24 -6.30
N ASN A 60 3.00 -1.41 -6.14
CA ASN A 60 1.56 -1.60 -6.28
C ASN A 60 0.78 -0.92 -5.14
N ILE A 61 1.21 -1.09 -3.89
CA ILE A 61 0.56 -0.43 -2.74
C ILE A 61 0.86 1.07 -2.72
N GLU A 62 2.06 1.48 -3.14
CA GLU A 62 2.41 2.90 -3.28
C GLU A 62 1.51 3.59 -4.31
N PHE A 63 1.31 2.97 -5.47
CA PHE A 63 0.40 3.48 -6.48
C PHE A 63 -1.03 3.57 -5.95
N TRP A 64 -1.54 2.50 -5.32
CA TRP A 64 -2.90 2.46 -4.79
C TRP A 64 -3.15 3.57 -3.75
N LEU A 65 -2.22 3.76 -2.81
CA LEU A 65 -2.28 4.84 -1.81
C LEU A 65 -2.22 6.23 -2.46
N ALA A 66 -1.40 6.37 -3.50
CA ALA A 66 -1.28 7.63 -4.22
C ALA A 66 -2.56 7.96 -5.01
N CYS A 67 -3.28 6.95 -5.53
CA CYS A 67 -4.62 7.12 -6.09
C CYS A 67 -5.64 7.57 -5.04
N GLU A 68 -5.64 6.98 -3.84
CA GLU A 68 -6.52 7.41 -2.73
C GLU A 68 -6.25 8.86 -2.31
N ALA A 69 -4.98 9.27 -2.25
CA ALA A 69 -4.62 10.65 -2.01
C ALA A 69 -5.03 11.59 -3.17
N TYR A 70 -4.90 11.11 -4.40
CA TYR A 70 -5.25 11.87 -5.61
C TYR A 70 -6.75 12.19 -5.67
N LYS A 71 -7.63 11.23 -5.36
CA LYS A 71 -9.09 11.43 -5.35
C LYS A 71 -9.53 12.57 -4.41
N LYS A 72 -8.80 12.77 -3.31
CA LYS A 72 -9.07 13.81 -2.30
C LYS A 72 -8.64 15.22 -2.74
N ILE A 73 -7.99 15.37 -3.89
CA ILE A 73 -7.53 16.67 -4.38
C ILE A 73 -8.71 17.50 -4.94
N THR A 74 -8.95 18.65 -4.32
CA THR A 74 -9.98 19.62 -4.75
C THR A 74 -9.44 20.69 -5.70
N SER A 75 -8.18 21.08 -5.57
CA SER A 75 -7.54 22.08 -6.46
C SER A 75 -7.24 21.52 -7.84
N GLN A 76 -7.79 22.15 -8.89
CA GLN A 76 -7.56 21.74 -10.27
C GLN A 76 -6.08 21.79 -10.67
N ARG A 77 -5.36 22.84 -10.27
CA ARG A 77 -3.91 22.97 -10.53
C ARG A 77 -3.13 21.83 -9.88
N LYS A 78 -3.44 21.50 -8.62
CA LYS A 78 -2.79 20.40 -7.90
C LYS A 78 -3.12 19.05 -8.55
N ARG A 79 -4.36 18.86 -9.01
CA ARG A 79 -4.80 17.66 -9.70
C ARG A 79 -4.02 17.42 -10.98
N ILE A 80 -3.90 18.43 -11.84
CA ILE A 80 -3.12 18.34 -13.08
C ILE A 80 -1.66 17.96 -12.79
N SER A 81 -1.04 18.63 -11.81
CA SER A 81 0.35 18.35 -11.42
C SER A 81 0.51 16.91 -10.91
N MET A 82 -0.38 16.45 -10.03
CA MET A 82 -0.32 15.11 -9.46
C MET A 82 -0.65 14.01 -10.48
N ALA A 83 -1.58 14.25 -11.41
CA ALA A 83 -1.89 13.31 -12.48
C ALA A 83 -0.67 13.05 -13.36
N ARG A 84 0.06 14.11 -13.75
CA ARG A 84 1.32 13.99 -14.50
C ARG A 84 2.37 13.23 -13.72
N LYS A 85 2.54 13.53 -12.43
CA LYS A 85 3.49 12.83 -11.55
C LYS A 85 3.18 11.33 -11.48
N LEU A 86 1.92 10.96 -11.22
CA LEU A 86 1.50 9.56 -11.16
C LEU A 86 1.73 8.84 -12.49
N PHE A 87 1.42 9.51 -13.60
CA PHE A 87 1.68 8.96 -14.92
C PHE A 87 3.17 8.67 -15.14
N THR A 88 4.05 9.63 -14.84
CA THR A 88 5.49 9.45 -15.05
C THR A 88 6.15 8.48 -14.07
N SER A 89 5.58 8.33 -12.87
CA SER A 89 6.14 7.44 -11.84
C SER A 89 5.70 5.99 -11.98
N TYR A 90 4.47 5.73 -12.48
CA TYR A 90 3.87 4.40 -12.45
C TYR A 90 3.32 3.92 -13.80
N ILE A 91 2.90 4.81 -14.70
CA ILE A 91 2.09 4.44 -15.88
C ILE A 91 2.85 4.48 -17.20
N GLN A 92 3.80 5.39 -17.36
CA GLN A 92 4.57 5.46 -18.61
C GLN A 92 5.44 4.20 -18.78
N PRO A 93 5.67 3.73 -20.01
CA PRO A 93 6.64 2.67 -20.22
C PRO A 93 8.00 3.05 -19.64
N GLN A 94 8.66 2.13 -18.95
CA GLN A 94 9.94 2.32 -18.29
C GLN A 94 9.89 3.36 -17.15
N ALA A 95 8.71 3.57 -16.57
CA ALA A 95 8.61 4.35 -15.33
C ALA A 95 9.43 3.68 -14.22
N PRO A 96 10.03 4.46 -13.29
CA PRO A 96 10.85 3.89 -12.23
C PRO A 96 10.09 2.89 -11.34
N ASN A 97 8.79 3.11 -11.13
CA ASN A 97 7.90 2.25 -10.36
C ASN A 97 6.77 1.73 -11.26
N GLU A 98 7.08 1.34 -12.50
CA GLU A 98 6.07 0.92 -13.47
C GLU A 98 5.20 -0.23 -12.93
N ILE A 99 3.88 -0.01 -12.91
CA ILE A 99 2.90 -1.02 -12.50
C ILE A 99 2.48 -1.91 -13.67
N ASN A 100 2.18 -3.17 -13.39
CA ASN A 100 1.74 -4.12 -14.40
C ASN A 100 0.24 -3.91 -14.75
N ILE A 101 -0.01 -3.07 -15.75
CA ILE A 101 -1.34 -2.86 -16.34
C ILE A 101 -1.33 -3.13 -17.84
N ASP A 102 -2.46 -3.59 -18.36
CA ASP A 102 -2.60 -3.91 -19.77
C ASP A 102 -2.57 -2.65 -20.67
N SER A 103 -2.33 -2.88 -21.97
CA SER A 103 -2.26 -1.81 -22.97
C SER A 103 -3.55 -0.97 -23.04
N PRO A 104 -4.76 -1.55 -22.99
CA PRO A 104 -6.01 -0.79 -22.92
C PRO A 104 -6.09 0.18 -21.74
N ALA A 105 -5.80 -0.25 -20.52
CA ALA A 105 -5.85 0.60 -19.32
C ALA A 105 -4.86 1.76 -19.42
N ARG A 106 -3.64 1.49 -19.90
CA ARG A 106 -2.62 2.52 -20.11
C ARG A 106 -3.06 3.57 -21.13
N LYS A 107 -3.65 3.15 -22.25
CA LYS A 107 -4.20 4.07 -23.27
C LYS A 107 -5.35 4.91 -22.73
N ALA A 108 -6.20 4.34 -21.87
CA ALA A 108 -7.28 5.08 -21.22
C ALA A 108 -6.73 6.19 -20.31
N ILE A 109 -5.73 5.87 -19.48
CA ILE A 109 -5.08 6.88 -18.62
C ILE A 109 -4.43 7.98 -19.47
N LEU A 110 -3.75 7.64 -20.55
CA LEU A 110 -3.11 8.62 -21.43
C LEU A 110 -4.10 9.68 -21.98
N ARG A 111 -5.35 9.27 -22.23
CA ARG A 111 -6.43 10.20 -22.58
C ARG A 111 -6.92 10.99 -21.38
N ASN A 112 -7.17 10.32 -20.25
CA ASN A 112 -7.68 10.95 -19.03
C ASN A 112 -6.74 12.04 -18.48
N ILE A 113 -5.43 11.89 -18.64
CA ILE A 113 -4.45 12.88 -18.13
C ILE A 113 -4.43 14.19 -18.93
N GLN A 114 -5.08 14.25 -20.10
CA GLN A 114 -5.24 15.50 -20.85
C GLN A 114 -6.20 16.46 -20.11
N GLU A 115 -7.25 15.90 -19.52
CA GLU A 115 -8.22 16.61 -18.67
C GLU A 115 -8.47 15.82 -17.38
N PRO A 116 -7.56 15.90 -16.39
CA PRO A 116 -7.60 15.03 -15.22
C PRO A 116 -8.84 15.23 -14.35
N THR A 117 -9.61 14.16 -14.18
CA THR A 117 -10.74 14.07 -13.23
C THR A 117 -10.32 13.33 -11.96
N GLN A 118 -11.20 13.23 -10.96
CA GLN A 118 -10.95 12.39 -9.77
C GLN A 118 -10.82 10.91 -10.14
N SER A 119 -11.55 10.47 -11.16
CA SER A 119 -11.60 9.09 -11.64
C SER A 119 -10.50 8.73 -12.66
N CYS A 120 -9.53 9.62 -12.86
CA CYS A 120 -8.48 9.48 -13.90
C CYS A 120 -7.74 8.13 -13.84
N PHE A 121 -7.60 7.55 -12.64
CA PHE A 121 -6.84 6.32 -12.38
C PHE A 121 -7.68 5.15 -11.84
N ASP A 122 -9.01 5.27 -11.77
CA ASP A 122 -9.86 4.29 -11.08
C ASP A 122 -9.70 2.87 -11.63
N GLU A 123 -9.64 2.74 -12.96
CA GLU A 123 -9.51 1.43 -13.60
C GLU A 123 -8.15 0.78 -13.31
N ALA A 124 -7.06 1.53 -13.39
CA ALA A 124 -5.74 1.00 -13.03
C ALA A 124 -5.67 0.67 -11.53
N GLN A 125 -6.23 1.52 -10.67
CA GLN A 125 -6.27 1.25 -9.24
C GLN A 125 -7.04 -0.04 -8.93
N ARG A 126 -8.15 -0.30 -9.64
CA ARG A 126 -8.93 -1.54 -9.53
C ARG A 126 -8.14 -2.77 -9.99
N ILE A 127 -7.38 -2.66 -11.08
CA ILE A 127 -6.50 -3.74 -11.56
C ILE A 127 -5.44 -4.05 -10.51
N ILE A 128 -4.75 -3.04 -9.99
CA ILE A 128 -3.69 -3.20 -8.99
C ILE A 128 -4.23 -3.73 -7.65
N TYR A 129 -5.41 -3.28 -7.23
CA TYR A 129 -6.08 -3.85 -6.07
C TYR A 129 -6.26 -5.37 -6.21
N ARG A 130 -6.84 -5.83 -7.34
CA ARG A 130 -7.05 -7.26 -7.59
C ARG A 130 -5.74 -8.04 -7.75
N HIS A 131 -4.70 -7.40 -8.26
CA HIS A 131 -3.38 -8.01 -8.35
C HIS A 131 -2.82 -8.28 -6.95
N MET A 132 -2.78 -7.26 -6.08
CA MET A 132 -2.32 -7.41 -4.70
C MET A 132 -3.17 -8.42 -3.91
N GLU A 133 -4.49 -8.37 -4.05
CA GLU A 133 -5.43 -9.28 -3.39
C GLU A 133 -5.16 -10.75 -3.71
N ARG A 134 -4.72 -11.05 -4.94
CA ARG A 134 -4.49 -12.42 -5.42
C ARG A 134 -3.05 -12.91 -5.27
N ASP A 135 -2.09 -12.00 -5.14
CA ASP A 135 -0.67 -12.35 -5.09
C ASP A 135 -0.05 -12.05 -3.73
N SER A 136 0.15 -10.78 -3.42
CA SER A 136 0.97 -10.37 -2.29
C SER A 136 0.22 -10.34 -0.95
N TYR A 137 -1.11 -10.24 -0.97
CA TYR A 137 -1.94 -10.27 0.24
C TYR A 137 -1.98 -11.65 0.93
N PRO A 138 -2.21 -12.78 0.24
CA PRO A 138 -2.11 -14.10 0.87
C PRO A 138 -0.72 -14.36 1.46
N ARG A 139 0.34 -13.98 0.73
CA ARG A 139 1.74 -14.10 1.20
C ARG A 139 1.99 -13.26 2.45
N PHE A 140 1.44 -12.05 2.51
CA PHE A 140 1.50 -11.22 3.72
C PHE A 140 0.87 -11.92 4.92
N LEU A 141 -0.33 -12.49 4.78
CA LEU A 141 -1.01 -13.17 5.89
C LEU A 141 -0.28 -14.44 6.35
N GLU A 142 0.37 -15.15 5.44
CA GLU A 142 1.17 -16.34 5.74
C GLU A 142 2.58 -16.01 6.25
N SER A 143 3.03 -14.76 6.07
CA SER A 143 4.39 -14.36 6.42
C SER A 143 4.65 -14.40 7.93
N GLU A 144 5.90 -14.70 8.30
CA GLU A 144 6.35 -14.53 9.69
C GLU A 144 6.15 -13.10 10.21
N PHE A 145 6.14 -12.12 9.31
CA PHE A 145 5.93 -10.72 9.65
C PHE A 145 4.54 -10.50 10.25
N TYR A 146 3.49 -10.99 9.60
CA TYR A 146 2.12 -10.87 10.10
C TYR A 146 1.88 -11.77 11.33
N GLN A 147 2.38 -13.00 11.33
CA GLN A 147 2.19 -13.92 12.46
C GLN A 147 2.83 -13.39 13.75
N LYS A 148 4.08 -12.92 13.68
CA LYS A 148 4.76 -12.34 14.86
C LYS A 148 4.06 -11.08 15.37
N LEU A 149 3.53 -10.24 14.48
CA LEU A 149 2.76 -9.06 14.87
C LEU A 149 1.50 -9.48 15.64
N LYS A 150 0.71 -10.40 15.08
CA LYS A 150 -0.50 -10.93 15.70
C LYS A 150 -0.22 -11.55 17.08
N ASP A 151 0.79 -12.42 17.17
CA ASP A 151 1.16 -13.08 18.43
C ASP A 151 1.59 -12.08 19.49
N SER A 152 2.37 -11.06 19.11
CA SER A 152 2.82 -10.02 20.06
C SER A 152 1.66 -9.23 20.69
N LEU A 153 0.58 -9.02 19.94
CA LEU A 153 -0.62 -8.33 20.44
C LEU A 153 -1.51 -9.25 21.28
N GLN A 154 -1.47 -10.56 21.04
CA GLN A 154 -2.15 -11.55 21.90
C GLN A 154 -1.47 -11.66 23.27
N THR A 155 -0.15 -11.66 23.32
CA THR A 155 0.60 -11.77 24.59
C THR A 155 0.52 -10.53 25.46
N ASN A 156 0.31 -9.35 24.86
CA ASN A 156 0.18 -8.07 25.57
C ASN A 156 -1.24 -7.80 26.11
N GLY A 157 -2.22 -8.66 25.77
CA GLY A 157 -3.60 -8.57 26.24
C GLY A 157 -3.93 -9.43 27.46
N ASN A 158 -2.96 -10.18 27.97
CA ASN A 158 -3.03 -10.96 29.22
C ASN A 158 -2.17 -10.30 30.31
#